data_AF-A0A5L8LLW6-F1
#
_entry.id   AF-A0A5L8LLW6-F1
#
_cell.length_a   1.000
_cell.length_b   1.000
_cell.length_c   1.000
_cell.angle_alpha   90.00
_cell.angle_beta   90.00
_cell.angle_gamma   90.00
#
_symmetry.space_group_name_H-M   'P 1'
#
loop_
_entity.id
_entity.type
_entity.pdbx_description
1 polymer ?
#
loop_
_entity_poly.entity_id
_entity_poly.type
_entity_poly.pdbx_seq_one_letter_code
_entity_poly.pdbx_strand_id
1 'polypeptide(L)'
;MLDISLIMLSAGESSRFNAPVKKQFLRLGEQPLWLYATKNLSSFYPFKQIVVTSGNISYMKKFAPEYKFVQGGATRAQSLLNALSMVESEYVLVSDVARVLISKNLFNNIIENHDKADCITPVLKVSDTTIYAQEAIDRDKIKLIQTPQLSRTSMLKKALEQSSNFTDDSTAIQAIGGKIWYVQGDEMAKKITFKEDLKSLNLPKPSWEIFTGNGFDVHEFGEQRALLLGGVKVHENMGLKAHSDGDVLAHALIDALLGAAGLGDIGELFPDNDMQYKNADSMLLLQNAYTLVQNYGFELVNADITIIAQTPKMKDFKEAIAFNIAKTLKTTPNKINIKATTTEHLGFVGRKEGIAVLASVNLKYFDWMKL
;
A
#
# COMPACT_ATOMS: atom_id res chain seq x y z
N MET A 1 -36.55 4.43 4.12
CA MET A 1 -35.18 3.94 3.84
C MET A 1 -34.41 4.08 5.14
N LEU A 2 -33.68 3.05 5.57
CA LEU A 2 -32.93 3.10 6.83
C LEU A 2 -31.82 4.15 6.78
N ASP A 3 -31.56 4.83 7.90
CA ASP A 3 -30.42 5.75 8.00
C ASP A 3 -29.13 4.94 8.27
N ILE A 4 -28.34 4.69 7.22
CA ILE A 4 -27.14 3.85 7.28
C ILE A 4 -25.91 4.61 6.76
N SER A 5 -24.82 4.58 7.53
CA SER A 5 -23.47 4.94 7.08
C SER A 5 -22.64 3.67 6.82
N LEU A 6 -21.66 3.75 5.93
CA LEU A 6 -20.72 2.66 5.64
C LEU A 6 -19.35 2.98 6.24
N ILE A 7 -18.75 2.02 6.95
CA ILE A 7 -17.35 2.05 7.36
C ILE A 7 -16.59 0.92 6.64
N MET A 8 -15.55 1.29 5.91
CA MET A 8 -14.62 0.37 5.26
C MET A 8 -13.29 0.35 6.04
N LEU A 9 -12.96 -0.80 6.62
CA LEU A 9 -11.73 -0.96 7.39
C LEU A 9 -10.57 -1.33 6.46
N SER A 10 -9.60 -0.40 6.29
CA SER A 10 -8.47 -0.55 5.36
C SER A 10 -7.09 -0.22 5.97
N ALA A 11 -7.02 0.02 7.28
CA ALA A 11 -5.77 0.43 7.95
C ALA A 11 -4.79 -0.70 8.32
N GLY A 12 -5.08 -1.96 7.98
CA GLY A 12 -4.23 -3.08 8.39
C GLY A 12 -2.87 -3.15 7.67
N GLU A 13 -1.82 -3.58 8.38
CA GLU A 13 -0.44 -3.70 7.86
C GLU A 13 -0.19 -4.90 6.94
N SER A 14 -1.20 -5.76 6.69
CA SER A 14 -1.09 -6.92 5.79
C SER A 14 0.05 -7.91 6.11
N SER A 15 0.54 -7.97 7.35
CA SER A 15 1.68 -8.81 7.77
C SER A 15 1.54 -10.30 7.42
N ARG A 16 0.33 -10.86 7.50
CA ARG A 16 0.04 -12.27 7.15
C ARG A 16 0.02 -12.57 5.64
N PHE A 17 -0.12 -11.54 4.80
CA PHE A 17 -0.17 -11.71 3.35
C PHE A 17 1.22 -12.01 2.75
N ASN A 18 2.30 -11.62 3.44
CA ASN A 18 3.68 -11.99 3.13
C ASN A 18 4.13 -11.69 1.68
N ALA A 19 3.67 -10.59 1.08
CA ALA A 19 4.07 -10.13 -0.25
C ALA A 19 4.78 -8.76 -0.17
N PRO A 20 5.60 -8.38 -1.16
CA PRO A 20 6.17 -7.03 -1.22
C PRO A 20 5.12 -5.90 -1.28
N VAL A 21 3.90 -6.22 -1.71
CA VAL A 21 2.78 -5.29 -1.83
C VAL A 21 1.85 -5.36 -0.62
N LYS A 22 1.36 -4.22 -0.13
CA LYS A 22 0.28 -4.19 0.86
C LYS A 22 -1.03 -4.55 0.17
N LYS A 23 -1.79 -5.52 0.73
CA LYS A 23 -2.97 -6.11 0.07
C LYS A 23 -3.97 -5.06 -0.44
N GLN A 24 -4.18 -3.99 0.32
CA GLN A 24 -5.13 -2.93 0.02
C GLN A 24 -4.82 -2.20 -1.30
N PHE A 25 -3.58 -2.24 -1.76
CA PHE A 25 -3.12 -1.59 -2.99
C PHE A 25 -2.92 -2.55 -4.17
N LEU A 26 -3.22 -3.84 -4.02
CA LEU A 26 -3.35 -4.75 -5.16
C LEU A 26 -4.31 -4.15 -6.19
N ARG A 27 -4.01 -4.27 -7.48
CA ARG A 27 -4.87 -3.73 -8.53
C ARG A 27 -5.85 -4.76 -9.04
N LEU A 28 -7.13 -4.36 -9.05
CA LEU A 28 -8.24 -5.08 -9.63
C LEU A 28 -8.75 -4.26 -10.82
N GLY A 29 -8.35 -4.64 -12.04
CA GLY A 29 -8.34 -3.71 -13.16
C GLY A 29 -7.42 -2.53 -12.86
N GLU A 30 -7.93 -1.31 -12.98
CA GLU A 30 -7.21 -0.06 -12.70
C GLU A 30 -7.31 0.36 -11.23
N GLN A 31 -8.24 -0.23 -10.46
CA GLN A 31 -8.56 0.24 -9.12
C GLN A 31 -7.74 -0.49 -8.05
N PRO A 32 -7.26 0.19 -7.00
CA PRO A 32 -6.74 -0.49 -5.83
C PRO A 32 -7.85 -1.28 -5.14
N LEU A 33 -7.50 -2.42 -4.54
CA LEU A 33 -8.41 -3.37 -3.91
C LEU A 33 -9.33 -2.70 -2.90
N TRP A 34 -8.82 -1.75 -2.10
CA TRP A 34 -9.64 -1.00 -1.14
C TRP A 34 -10.77 -0.23 -1.82
N LEU A 35 -10.48 0.39 -2.96
CA LEU A 35 -11.44 1.21 -3.70
C LEU A 35 -12.45 0.32 -4.39
N TYR A 36 -11.99 -0.78 -5.00
CA TYR A 36 -12.86 -1.76 -5.64
C TYR A 36 -13.89 -2.32 -4.65
N ALA A 37 -13.43 -2.77 -3.46
CA ALA A 37 -14.31 -3.28 -2.42
C ALA A 37 -15.30 -2.22 -1.90
N THR A 38 -14.81 -0.98 -1.72
CA THR A 38 -15.64 0.16 -1.28
C THR A 38 -16.70 0.49 -2.32
N LYS A 39 -16.32 0.57 -3.61
CA LYS A 39 -17.25 0.83 -4.72
C LYS A 39 -18.31 -0.25 -4.83
N ASN A 40 -17.93 -1.53 -4.74
CA ASN A 40 -18.85 -2.65 -4.75
C ASN A 40 -19.96 -2.47 -3.70
N LEU A 41 -19.60 -2.30 -2.42
CA LEU A 41 -20.59 -2.10 -1.36
C LEU A 41 -21.37 -0.79 -1.50
N SER A 42 -20.69 0.32 -1.82
CA SER A 42 -21.34 1.63 -1.99
C SER A 42 -22.41 1.64 -3.08
N SER A 43 -22.27 0.79 -4.10
CA SER A 43 -23.27 0.66 -5.17
C SER A 43 -24.59 0.04 -4.70
N PHE A 44 -24.59 -0.64 -3.55
CA PHE A 44 -25.76 -1.34 -3.06
C PHE A 44 -26.73 -0.43 -2.30
N TYR A 45 -26.29 0.72 -1.80
CA TYR A 45 -27.13 1.57 -0.96
C TYR A 45 -26.72 3.04 -1.04
N PRO A 46 -27.68 3.99 -1.01
CA PRO A 46 -27.36 5.41 -0.86
C PRO A 46 -26.99 5.71 0.59
N PHE A 47 -25.80 5.28 1.02
CA PHE A 47 -25.31 5.52 2.38
C PHE A 47 -25.23 7.02 2.67
N LYS A 48 -25.65 7.43 3.88
CA LYS A 48 -25.57 8.83 4.32
C LYS A 48 -24.15 9.38 4.26
N GLN A 49 -23.17 8.51 4.50
CA GLN A 49 -21.76 8.76 4.27
C GLN A 49 -20.97 7.45 4.21
N ILE A 50 -19.77 7.54 3.66
CA ILE A 50 -18.81 6.45 3.55
C ILE A 50 -17.50 6.90 4.21
N VAL A 51 -17.06 6.15 5.21
CA VAL A 51 -15.82 6.40 5.97
C VAL A 51 -14.85 5.27 5.72
N VAL A 52 -13.61 5.58 5.34
CA VAL A 52 -12.55 4.60 5.10
C VAL A 52 -11.41 4.83 6.11
N THR A 53 -11.03 3.78 6.86
CA THR A 53 -9.87 3.87 7.76
C THR A 53 -8.58 3.61 6.99
N SER A 54 -7.55 4.42 7.19
CA SER A 54 -6.28 4.25 6.49
C SER A 54 -5.09 4.79 7.27
N GLY A 55 -3.92 4.19 7.07
CA GLY A 55 -2.64 4.79 7.44
C GLY A 55 -2.01 5.64 6.32
N ASN A 56 -2.62 5.68 5.13
CA ASN A 56 -2.09 6.32 3.92
C ASN A 56 -3.15 7.27 3.31
N ILE A 57 -3.73 8.13 4.14
CA ILE A 57 -4.89 8.97 3.77
C ILE A 57 -4.57 9.88 2.58
N SER A 58 -3.42 10.56 2.59
CA SER A 58 -3.03 11.50 1.53
C SER A 58 -3.03 10.82 0.15
N TYR A 59 -2.44 9.62 0.06
CA TYR A 59 -2.41 8.85 -1.17
C TYR A 59 -3.80 8.34 -1.58
N MET A 60 -4.59 7.78 -0.65
CA MET A 60 -5.92 7.24 -0.96
C MET A 60 -6.92 8.32 -1.38
N LYS A 61 -6.81 9.55 -0.85
CA LYS A 61 -7.64 10.70 -1.26
C LYS A 61 -7.47 11.06 -2.73
N LYS A 62 -6.31 10.76 -3.35
CA LYS A 62 -6.10 11.00 -4.79
C LYS A 62 -7.05 10.17 -5.67
N PHE A 63 -7.58 9.05 -5.17
CA PHE A 63 -8.44 8.15 -5.94
C PHE A 63 -9.94 8.37 -5.72
N ALA A 64 -10.34 8.81 -4.52
CA ALA A 64 -11.74 8.97 -4.15
C ALA A 64 -11.91 10.09 -3.10
N PRO A 65 -11.71 11.36 -3.49
CA PRO A 65 -11.81 12.50 -2.57
C PRO A 65 -13.21 12.68 -1.98
N GLU A 66 -14.24 12.06 -2.57
CA GLU A 66 -15.62 12.08 -2.11
C GLU A 66 -15.86 11.25 -0.83
N TYR A 67 -14.98 10.30 -0.50
CA TYR A 67 -15.10 9.53 0.73
C TYR A 67 -14.44 10.26 1.91
N LYS A 68 -14.98 10.04 3.11
CA LYS A 68 -14.34 10.50 4.34
C LYS A 68 -13.23 9.52 4.72
N PHE A 69 -12.06 10.05 5.09
CA PHE A 69 -10.94 9.23 5.55
C PHE A 69 -10.59 9.57 6.99
N VAL A 70 -10.26 8.55 7.76
CA VAL A 70 -9.80 8.68 9.14
C VAL A 70 -8.57 7.83 9.38
N GLN A 71 -7.70 8.30 10.28
CA GLN A 71 -6.48 7.56 10.63
C GLN A 71 -6.86 6.24 11.32
N GLY A 72 -6.24 5.15 10.86
CA GLY A 72 -6.33 3.86 11.52
C GLY A 72 -5.70 3.87 12.91
N GLY A 73 -6.11 2.90 13.74
CA GLY A 73 -5.47 2.63 15.04
C GLY A 73 -4.59 1.39 15.00
N ALA A 74 -3.93 1.09 16.12
CA ALA A 74 -3.09 -0.11 16.27
C ALA A 74 -3.87 -1.43 16.11
N THR A 75 -5.19 -1.42 16.36
CA THR A 75 -6.08 -2.57 16.23
C THR A 75 -7.25 -2.29 15.28
N ARG A 76 -7.92 -3.36 14.84
CA ARG A 76 -9.17 -3.27 14.06
C ARG A 76 -10.22 -2.45 14.83
N ALA A 77 -10.41 -2.76 16.11
CA ALA A 77 -11.36 -2.08 16.99
C ALA A 77 -11.05 -0.59 17.15
N GLN A 78 -9.77 -0.22 17.34
CA GLN A 78 -9.39 1.19 17.44
C GLN A 78 -9.63 1.94 16.12
N SER A 79 -9.32 1.32 14.98
CA SER A 79 -9.61 1.90 13.66
C SER A 79 -11.12 2.13 13.47
N LEU A 80 -11.93 1.16 13.90
CA LEU A 80 -13.38 1.26 13.85
C LEU A 80 -13.93 2.36 14.77
N LEU A 81 -13.42 2.47 16.01
CA LEU A 81 -13.80 3.52 16.95
C LEU A 81 -13.49 4.93 16.38
N ASN A 82 -12.30 5.09 15.79
CA ASN A 82 -11.94 6.34 15.10
C ASN A 82 -12.94 6.69 14.00
N ALA A 83 -13.33 5.72 13.16
CA ALA A 83 -14.33 5.95 12.10
C ALA A 83 -15.73 6.24 12.64
N LEU A 84 -16.15 5.55 13.71
CA LEU A 84 -17.46 5.76 14.33
C LEU A 84 -17.62 7.16 14.90
N SER A 85 -16.54 7.84 15.31
CA SER A 85 -16.60 9.24 15.74
C SER A 85 -17.20 10.18 14.68
N MET A 86 -17.11 9.81 13.40
CA MET A 86 -17.68 10.56 12.28
C MET A 86 -19.12 10.14 11.93
N VAL A 87 -19.65 9.08 12.57
CA VAL A 87 -20.95 8.46 12.23
C VAL A 87 -22.06 8.89 13.18
N GLU A 88 -23.13 9.44 12.60
CA GLU A 88 -24.33 9.92 13.31
C GLU A 88 -25.61 9.19 12.89
N SER A 89 -25.57 8.38 11.84
CA SER A 89 -26.73 7.58 11.40
C SER A 89 -27.15 6.56 12.45
N GLU A 90 -28.43 6.20 12.49
CA GLU A 90 -28.96 5.20 13.43
C GLU A 90 -28.20 3.87 13.30
N TYR A 91 -27.94 3.45 12.07
CA TYR A 91 -27.23 2.22 11.76
C TYR A 91 -25.89 2.49 11.09
N VAL A 92 -24.97 1.56 11.26
CA VAL A 92 -23.67 1.55 10.59
C VAL A 92 -23.40 0.16 10.04
N LEU A 93 -23.06 0.10 8.76
CA LEU A 93 -22.57 -1.10 8.11
C LEU A 93 -21.04 -1.07 8.10
N VAL A 94 -20.40 -2.08 8.68
CA VAL A 94 -18.94 -2.15 8.78
C VAL A 94 -18.45 -3.33 7.95
N SER A 95 -17.44 -3.12 7.10
CA SER A 95 -16.83 -4.20 6.33
C SER A 95 -15.31 -4.08 6.26
N ASP A 96 -14.64 -5.21 6.10
CA ASP A 96 -13.21 -5.24 5.80
C ASP A 96 -13.03 -5.07 4.29
N VAL A 97 -12.14 -4.17 3.84
CA VAL A 97 -11.86 -4.05 2.38
C VAL A 97 -11.29 -5.33 1.78
N ALA A 98 -10.74 -6.21 2.61
CA ALA A 98 -10.23 -7.52 2.22
C ALA A 98 -11.34 -8.51 1.82
N ARG A 99 -12.63 -8.19 2.01
CA ARG A 99 -13.77 -8.95 1.50
C ARG A 99 -14.34 -8.24 0.29
N VAL A 100 -13.76 -8.55 -0.86
CA VAL A 100 -13.92 -7.73 -2.07
C VAL A 100 -15.24 -7.97 -2.79
N LEU A 101 -15.68 -9.23 -2.87
CA LEU A 101 -16.77 -9.68 -3.73
C LEU A 101 -18.09 -9.88 -2.96
N ILE A 102 -18.39 -9.02 -1.98
CA ILE A 102 -19.67 -9.07 -1.27
C ILE A 102 -20.82 -9.01 -2.28
N SER A 103 -21.71 -9.99 -2.23
CA SER A 103 -22.86 -10.07 -3.13
C SER A 103 -23.99 -9.14 -2.68
N LYS A 104 -24.76 -8.63 -3.65
CA LYS A 104 -25.98 -7.84 -3.37
C LYS A 104 -27.00 -8.64 -2.56
N ASN A 105 -27.06 -9.96 -2.75
CA ASN A 105 -27.94 -10.86 -2.00
C ASN A 105 -27.56 -10.92 -0.51
N LEU A 106 -26.26 -11.10 -0.19
CA LEU A 106 -25.80 -11.07 1.20
C LEU A 106 -26.12 -9.72 1.85
N PHE A 107 -25.85 -8.62 1.14
CA PHE A 107 -26.19 -7.28 1.59
C PHE A 107 -27.69 -7.14 1.91
N ASN A 108 -28.58 -7.51 0.98
CA ASN A 108 -30.03 -7.39 1.18
C ASN A 108 -30.49 -8.22 2.39
N ASN A 109 -30.00 -9.45 2.53
CA ASN A 109 -30.35 -10.32 3.66
C ASN A 109 -29.95 -9.70 5.02
N ILE A 110 -28.81 -9.01 5.09
CA ILE A 110 -28.40 -8.27 6.29
C ILE A 110 -29.38 -7.11 6.57
N ILE A 111 -29.71 -6.30 5.56
CA ILE A 111 -30.58 -5.13 5.71
C ILE A 111 -32.02 -5.52 6.07
N GLU A 112 -32.57 -6.55 5.44
CA GLU A 112 -33.93 -7.03 5.66
C GLU A 112 -34.16 -7.52 7.11
N ASN A 113 -33.10 -7.97 7.78
CA ASN A 113 -33.14 -8.44 9.17
C ASN A 113 -32.73 -7.39 10.22
N HIS A 114 -32.58 -6.12 9.85
CA HIS A 114 -32.10 -5.03 10.73
C HIS A 114 -32.85 -4.86 12.07
N ASP A 115 -34.12 -5.29 12.13
CA ASP A 115 -35.01 -5.15 13.29
C ASP A 115 -34.91 -6.34 14.26
N LYS A 116 -34.25 -7.44 13.86
CA LYS A 116 -34.16 -8.67 14.65
C LYS A 116 -33.22 -8.58 15.85
N ALA A 117 -32.24 -7.68 15.81
CA ALA A 117 -31.17 -7.60 16.80
C ALA A 117 -30.41 -6.26 16.76
N ASP A 118 -29.45 -6.08 17.66
CA ASP A 118 -28.59 -4.88 17.72
C ASP A 118 -27.42 -4.96 16.73
N CYS A 119 -27.03 -6.19 16.34
CA CYS A 119 -26.06 -6.46 15.29
C CYS A 119 -26.51 -7.64 14.43
N ILE A 120 -26.48 -7.44 13.11
CA ILE A 120 -26.77 -8.44 12.09
C ILE A 120 -25.46 -8.84 11.44
N THR A 121 -25.10 -10.12 11.51
CA THR A 121 -23.83 -10.61 10.98
C THR A 121 -23.99 -11.90 10.18
N PRO A 122 -23.31 -12.01 9.03
CA PRO A 122 -23.26 -13.24 8.26
C PRO A 122 -22.35 -14.29 8.91
N VAL A 123 -22.74 -15.56 8.78
CA VAL A 123 -21.98 -16.71 9.29
C VAL A 123 -21.97 -17.88 8.31
N LEU A 124 -20.84 -18.60 8.26
CA LEU A 124 -20.76 -19.91 7.65
C LEU A 124 -20.69 -20.99 8.74
N LYS A 125 -21.29 -22.15 8.45
CA LYS A 125 -21.15 -23.37 9.26
C LYS A 125 -19.86 -24.08 8.88
N VAL A 126 -19.38 -24.96 9.76
CA VAL A 126 -18.20 -25.79 9.49
C VAL A 126 -18.63 -27.24 9.26
N SER A 127 -18.31 -27.78 8.09
CA SER A 127 -18.53 -29.19 7.76
C SER A 127 -17.39 -30.10 8.22
N ASP A 128 -16.18 -29.56 8.31
CA ASP A 128 -14.98 -30.36 8.55
C ASP A 128 -14.75 -30.59 10.04
N THR A 129 -14.08 -31.70 10.35
CA THR A 129 -13.61 -31.98 11.72
C THR A 129 -12.72 -30.83 12.17
N THR A 130 -13.08 -30.18 13.28
CA THR A 130 -12.33 -29.04 13.82
C THR A 130 -11.67 -29.42 15.13
N ILE A 131 -10.40 -29.05 15.28
CA ILE A 131 -9.59 -29.30 16.47
C ILE A 131 -9.20 -27.96 17.08
N TYR A 132 -9.41 -27.81 18.39
CA TYR A 132 -8.92 -26.69 19.20
C TYR A 132 -8.01 -27.23 20.31
N ALA A 133 -6.77 -26.74 20.40
CA ALA A 133 -5.80 -27.19 21.40
C ALA A 133 -5.60 -28.72 21.46
N GLN A 134 -5.58 -29.39 20.30
CA GLN A 134 -5.47 -30.86 20.15
C GLN A 134 -6.73 -31.66 20.49
N GLU A 135 -7.83 -31.00 20.87
CA GLU A 135 -9.11 -31.65 21.14
C GLU A 135 -10.12 -31.39 20.02
N ALA A 136 -10.85 -32.43 19.62
CA ALA A 136 -11.94 -32.30 18.66
C ALA A 136 -13.09 -31.52 19.32
N ILE A 137 -13.58 -30.48 18.64
CA ILE A 137 -14.73 -29.70 19.08
C ILE A 137 -15.94 -29.98 18.18
N ASP A 138 -17.12 -29.83 18.76
CA ASP A 138 -18.40 -30.03 18.09
C ASP A 138 -18.58 -28.99 16.98
N ARG A 139 -18.34 -29.41 15.73
CA ARG A 139 -18.38 -28.55 14.53
C ARG A 139 -19.72 -27.86 14.32
N ASP A 140 -20.83 -28.47 14.79
CA ASP A 140 -22.18 -27.92 14.62
C ASP A 140 -22.41 -26.67 15.48
N LYS A 141 -21.56 -26.45 16.49
CA LYS A 141 -21.57 -25.25 17.35
C LYS A 141 -20.67 -24.12 16.84
N ILE A 142 -19.84 -24.38 15.84
CA ILE A 142 -18.88 -23.41 15.31
C ILE A 142 -19.56 -22.48 14.31
N LYS A 143 -19.24 -21.19 14.41
CA LYS A 143 -19.66 -20.17 13.44
C LYS A 143 -18.44 -19.43 12.92
N LEU A 144 -18.25 -19.43 11.60
CA LEU A 144 -17.25 -18.61 10.94
C LEU A 144 -17.87 -17.25 10.62
N ILE A 145 -17.56 -16.24 11.43
CA ILE A 145 -18.13 -14.91 11.29
C ILE A 145 -17.56 -14.18 10.07
N GLN A 146 -18.44 -13.56 9.30
CA GLN A 146 -18.11 -12.76 8.12
C GLN A 146 -18.47 -11.27 8.32
N THR A 147 -17.94 -10.41 7.46
CA THR A 147 -18.39 -9.01 7.29
C THR A 147 -18.92 -8.85 5.85
N PRO A 148 -19.86 -7.95 5.55
CA PRO A 148 -20.29 -6.79 6.34
C PRO A 148 -21.12 -7.13 7.59
N GLN A 149 -21.11 -6.25 8.59
CA GLN A 149 -21.93 -6.36 9.79
C GLN A 149 -22.73 -5.06 9.98
N LEU A 150 -24.04 -5.18 10.16
CA LEU A 150 -24.92 -4.02 10.38
C LEU A 150 -25.18 -3.91 11.88
N SER A 151 -24.81 -2.79 12.49
CA SER A 151 -25.04 -2.56 13.93
C SER A 151 -25.81 -1.27 14.17
N ARG A 152 -26.54 -1.21 15.30
CA ARG A 152 -26.98 0.07 15.86
C ARG A 152 -25.75 0.88 16.26
N THR A 153 -25.60 2.07 15.69
CA THR A 153 -24.39 2.91 15.87
C THR A 153 -24.10 3.20 17.34
N SER A 154 -25.13 3.54 18.11
CA SER A 154 -25.00 3.86 19.54
C SER A 154 -24.50 2.66 20.37
N MET A 155 -25.00 1.46 20.07
CA MET A 155 -24.60 0.23 20.75
C MET A 155 -23.15 -0.12 20.41
N LEU A 156 -22.75 0.00 19.13
CA LEU A 156 -21.40 -0.34 18.70
C LEU A 156 -20.35 0.63 19.29
N LYS A 157 -20.66 1.94 19.34
CA LYS A 157 -19.83 2.93 20.03
C LYS A 157 -19.63 2.56 21.50
N LYS A 158 -20.73 2.34 22.23
CA LYS A 158 -20.70 1.95 23.65
C LYS A 158 -19.89 0.68 23.88
N ALA A 159 -20.00 -0.31 23.00
CA ALA A 159 -19.25 -1.56 23.11
C ALA A 159 -17.73 -1.36 22.98
N LEU A 160 -17.30 -0.56 22.00
CA LEU A 160 -15.88 -0.33 21.72
C LEU A 160 -15.21 0.64 22.70
N GLU A 161 -15.98 1.49 23.37
CA GLU A 161 -15.50 2.34 24.48
C GLU A 161 -15.11 1.51 25.72
N GLN A 162 -15.73 0.34 25.93
CA GLN A 162 -15.44 -0.51 27.09
C GLN A 162 -14.23 -1.43 26.88
N SER A 163 -13.97 -1.85 25.65
CA SER A 163 -12.83 -2.71 25.31
C SER A 163 -12.48 -2.62 23.83
N SER A 164 -11.18 -2.60 23.55
CA SER A 164 -10.62 -2.56 22.19
C SER A 164 -10.12 -3.92 21.69
N ASN A 165 -10.39 -5.01 22.41
CA ASN A 165 -9.83 -6.34 22.12
C ASN A 165 -10.72 -7.22 21.21
N PHE A 166 -11.77 -6.64 20.63
CA PHE A 166 -12.70 -7.38 19.76
C PHE A 166 -12.16 -7.55 18.34
N THR A 167 -12.35 -8.75 17.78
CA THR A 167 -11.91 -9.09 16.43
C THR A 167 -13.00 -8.85 15.38
N ASP A 168 -14.25 -8.70 15.80
CA ASP A 168 -15.43 -8.36 15.00
C ASP A 168 -16.42 -7.53 15.82
N ASP A 169 -17.50 -7.06 15.18
CA ASP A 169 -18.45 -6.15 15.82
C ASP A 169 -19.51 -6.91 16.62
N SER A 170 -19.84 -8.14 16.21
CA SER A 170 -20.84 -8.96 16.92
C SER A 170 -20.37 -9.35 18.32
N THR A 171 -19.09 -9.70 18.49
CA THR A 171 -18.54 -9.99 19.82
C THR A 171 -18.47 -8.75 20.71
N ALA A 172 -18.21 -7.57 20.13
CA ALA A 172 -18.25 -6.31 20.86
C ALA A 172 -19.67 -6.01 21.39
N ILE A 173 -20.68 -6.10 20.52
CA ILE A 173 -22.08 -5.87 20.89
C ILE A 173 -22.56 -6.90 21.92
N GLN A 174 -22.17 -8.16 21.77
CA GLN A 174 -22.53 -9.22 22.71
C GLN A 174 -21.94 -8.99 24.10
N ALA A 175 -20.72 -8.45 24.20
CA ALA A 175 -20.06 -8.19 25.48
C ALA A 175 -20.80 -7.18 26.36
N ILE A 176 -21.60 -6.29 25.75
CA ILE A 176 -22.45 -5.33 26.48
C ILE A 176 -23.92 -5.81 26.63
N GLY A 177 -24.18 -7.10 26.35
CA GLY A 177 -25.51 -7.70 26.44
C GLY A 177 -26.43 -7.43 25.24
N GLY A 178 -25.89 -6.92 24.14
CA GLY A 178 -26.65 -6.70 22.91
C GLY A 178 -27.03 -8.01 22.22
N LYS A 179 -28.14 -7.98 21.48
CA LYS A 179 -28.63 -9.13 20.71
C LYS A 179 -27.89 -9.23 19.38
N ILE A 180 -27.60 -10.47 18.96
CA ILE A 180 -26.98 -10.77 17.67
C ILE A 180 -27.94 -11.61 16.83
N TRP A 181 -28.15 -11.23 15.57
CA TRP A 181 -28.86 -12.03 14.59
C TRP A 181 -27.89 -12.54 13.54
N TYR A 182 -27.91 -13.86 13.31
CA TYR A 182 -27.05 -14.51 12.34
C TYR A 182 -27.82 -14.74 11.04
N VAL A 183 -27.28 -14.22 9.93
CA VAL A 183 -27.78 -14.53 8.58
C VAL A 183 -26.83 -15.52 7.90
N GLN A 184 -27.33 -16.24 6.90
CA GLN A 184 -26.50 -17.14 6.10
C GLN A 184 -25.41 -16.33 5.36
N GLY A 185 -24.15 -16.71 5.56
CA GLY A 185 -22.98 -16.13 4.90
C GLY A 185 -22.80 -16.59 3.46
N ASP A 186 -21.75 -16.07 2.83
CA ASP A 186 -21.44 -16.26 1.41
C ASP A 186 -19.94 -16.55 1.23
N GLU A 187 -19.58 -17.55 0.43
CA GLU A 187 -18.17 -17.84 0.10
C GLU A 187 -17.51 -16.68 -0.65
N MET A 188 -18.27 -15.88 -1.41
CA MET A 188 -17.75 -14.68 -2.06
C MET A 188 -17.35 -13.59 -1.05
N ALA A 189 -17.86 -13.66 0.19
CA ALA A 189 -17.45 -12.79 1.29
C ALA A 189 -16.17 -13.28 2.00
N LYS A 190 -15.45 -14.25 1.44
CA LYS A 190 -14.15 -14.68 1.97
C LYS A 190 -13.18 -13.50 2.09
N LYS A 191 -12.49 -13.44 3.24
CA LYS A 191 -11.50 -12.39 3.52
C LYS A 191 -10.14 -12.81 2.98
N ILE A 192 -9.57 -11.99 2.09
CA ILE A 192 -8.20 -12.16 1.60
C ILE A 192 -7.23 -11.93 2.75
N THR A 193 -6.67 -13.02 3.27
CA THR A 193 -5.75 -13.02 4.40
C THR A 193 -4.36 -13.45 3.97
N PHE A 194 -4.30 -14.50 3.16
CA PHE A 194 -3.08 -15.08 2.60
C PHE A 194 -3.07 -14.96 1.07
N LYS A 195 -1.94 -15.27 0.42
CA LYS A 195 -1.80 -15.15 -1.04
C LYS A 195 -2.67 -16.13 -1.77
N GLU A 196 -2.80 -17.32 -1.22
CA GLU A 196 -3.56 -18.44 -1.75
C GLU A 196 -5.05 -18.10 -1.86
N ASP A 197 -5.54 -17.18 -1.02
CA ASP A 197 -6.92 -16.70 -1.07
C ASP A 197 -7.25 -15.98 -2.39
N LEU A 198 -6.25 -15.36 -3.05
CA LEU A 198 -6.45 -14.70 -4.35
C LEU A 198 -6.90 -15.69 -5.42
N LYS A 199 -6.43 -16.95 -5.37
CA LYS A 199 -6.80 -17.99 -6.34
C LYS A 199 -8.22 -18.52 -6.12
N SER A 200 -8.73 -18.41 -4.89
CA SER A 200 -10.07 -18.85 -4.55
C SER A 200 -11.17 -17.86 -4.93
N LEU A 201 -10.80 -16.64 -5.35
CA LEU A 201 -11.73 -15.58 -5.73
C LEU A 201 -11.53 -15.21 -7.20
N ASN A 202 -12.63 -15.07 -7.94
CA ASN A 202 -12.58 -14.62 -9.34
C ASN A 202 -12.41 -13.09 -9.42
N LEU A 203 -11.24 -12.61 -9.00
CA LEU A 203 -10.91 -11.18 -8.96
C LEU A 203 -10.47 -10.68 -10.35
N PRO A 204 -10.85 -9.45 -10.75
CA PRO A 204 -10.34 -8.84 -11.99
C PRO A 204 -8.82 -8.71 -11.95
N LYS A 205 -8.15 -9.16 -13.01
CA LYS A 205 -6.68 -9.03 -13.12
C LYS A 205 -6.25 -7.57 -13.15
N PRO A 206 -5.00 -7.22 -12.76
CA PRO A 206 -4.47 -5.87 -12.95
C PRO A 206 -4.57 -5.42 -14.41
N SER A 207 -4.88 -4.14 -14.64
CA SER A 207 -4.78 -3.55 -15.97
C SER A 207 -3.32 -3.45 -16.44
N TRP A 208 -3.13 -3.14 -17.71
CA TRP A 208 -1.82 -3.13 -18.35
C TRP A 208 -1.24 -1.71 -18.44
N GLU A 209 -1.76 -0.78 -17.64
CA GLU A 209 -1.27 0.59 -17.59
C GLU A 209 0.21 0.63 -17.19
N ILE A 210 0.93 1.56 -17.82
CA ILE A 210 2.34 1.83 -17.55
C ILE A 210 2.46 3.30 -17.15
N PHE A 211 3.25 3.54 -16.11
CA PHE A 211 3.49 4.84 -15.51
C PHE A 211 4.94 5.23 -15.77
N THR A 212 5.13 6.41 -16.34
CA THR A 212 6.46 6.98 -16.55
C THR A 212 6.85 7.84 -15.35
N GLY A 213 8.12 7.81 -14.99
CA GLY A 213 8.72 8.72 -14.02
C GLY A 213 10.04 9.26 -14.54
N ASN A 214 10.33 10.51 -14.19
CA ASN A 214 11.58 11.16 -14.50
C ASN A 214 12.18 11.67 -13.20
N GLY A 215 13.51 11.66 -13.12
CA GLY A 215 14.24 12.27 -12.02
C GLY A 215 15.48 12.94 -12.56
N PHE A 216 15.77 14.13 -12.05
CA PHE A 216 16.91 14.93 -12.46
C PHE A 216 17.55 15.50 -11.20
N ASP A 217 18.83 15.21 -11.02
CA ASP A 217 19.58 15.69 -9.86
C ASP A 217 20.96 16.21 -10.26
N VAL A 218 21.48 17.14 -9.47
CA VAL A 218 22.75 17.84 -9.71
C VAL A 218 23.51 17.99 -8.40
N HIS A 219 24.74 17.47 -8.37
CA HIS A 219 25.65 17.66 -7.26
C HIS A 219 26.92 18.41 -7.68
N GLU A 220 27.41 19.27 -6.79
CA GLU A 220 28.65 20.02 -6.96
C GLU A 220 29.86 19.12 -6.69
N PHE A 221 30.93 19.26 -7.48
CA PHE A 221 32.23 18.68 -7.13
C PHE A 221 32.90 19.49 -6.00
N GLY A 222 33.82 18.84 -5.27
CA GLY A 222 34.73 19.59 -4.39
C GLY A 222 35.10 18.90 -3.08
N GLU A 223 34.69 17.64 -2.88
CA GLU A 223 35.11 16.86 -1.73
C GLU A 223 36.24 15.90 -2.08
N GLN A 224 37.27 15.85 -1.23
CA GLN A 224 38.38 14.89 -1.32
C GLN A 224 37.95 13.52 -0.78
N ARG A 225 36.97 12.91 -1.46
CA ARG A 225 36.44 11.57 -1.17
C ARG A 225 36.19 10.80 -2.47
N ALA A 226 35.81 9.53 -2.33
CA ALA A 226 35.43 8.68 -3.45
C ALA A 226 34.21 9.24 -4.19
N LEU A 227 34.23 9.17 -5.51
CA LEU A 227 33.05 9.38 -6.34
C LEU A 227 32.28 8.07 -6.43
N LEU A 228 31.12 8.01 -5.79
CA LEU A 228 30.18 6.89 -5.91
C LEU A 228 29.07 7.25 -6.89
N LEU A 229 28.79 6.35 -7.83
CA LEU A 229 27.64 6.44 -8.75
C LEU A 229 26.98 5.07 -8.86
N GLY A 230 25.69 4.98 -8.57
CA GLY A 230 24.99 3.70 -8.42
C GLY A 230 25.68 2.73 -7.46
N GLY A 231 26.29 3.22 -6.39
CA GLY A 231 27.05 2.48 -5.39
C GLY A 231 28.40 1.94 -5.88
N VAL A 232 28.84 2.31 -7.07
CA VAL A 232 30.13 1.91 -7.63
C VAL A 232 31.13 3.05 -7.47
N LYS A 233 32.34 2.73 -6.99
CA LYS A 233 33.44 3.69 -6.93
C LYS A 233 34.00 3.94 -8.32
N VAL A 234 33.79 5.16 -8.82
CA VAL A 234 34.21 5.59 -10.17
C VAL A 234 35.52 6.39 -10.12
N HIS A 235 35.83 7.02 -8.98
CA HIS A 235 37.09 7.73 -8.78
C HIS A 235 37.45 7.76 -7.28
N GLU A 236 38.75 7.82 -6.95
CA GLU A 236 39.21 7.79 -5.55
C GLU A 236 38.99 9.11 -4.80
N ASN A 237 39.28 10.25 -5.44
CA ASN A 237 39.37 11.57 -4.76
C ASN A 237 38.58 12.70 -5.45
N MET A 238 37.57 12.38 -6.27
CA MET A 238 36.79 13.38 -7.02
C MET A 238 35.32 13.36 -6.57
N GLY A 239 35.13 13.45 -5.25
CA GLY A 239 33.83 13.32 -4.60
C GLY A 239 32.93 14.52 -4.82
N LEU A 240 31.63 14.26 -4.67
CA LEU A 240 30.57 15.25 -4.73
C LEU A 240 30.30 15.80 -3.33
N LYS A 241 29.90 17.07 -3.23
CA LYS A 241 29.42 17.68 -1.99
C LYS A 241 28.01 17.20 -1.69
N ALA A 242 27.79 16.56 -0.54
CA ALA A 242 26.45 16.12 -0.12
C ALA A 242 26.40 15.80 1.37
N HIS A 243 25.19 15.82 1.94
CA HIS A 243 24.91 15.35 3.30
C HIS A 243 25.00 13.82 3.45
N SER A 244 24.71 13.08 2.37
CA SER A 244 24.87 11.62 2.24
C SER A 244 26.24 11.24 1.61
N ASP A 245 26.36 10.02 1.10
CA ASP A 245 27.53 9.57 0.32
C ASP A 245 27.71 10.30 -1.04
N GLY A 246 26.73 11.11 -1.46
CA GLY A 246 26.80 11.98 -2.63
C GLY A 246 26.44 11.32 -3.97
N ASP A 247 25.85 10.13 -3.96
CA ASP A 247 25.45 9.40 -5.17
C ASP A 247 24.24 10.04 -5.89
N VAL A 248 24.52 11.06 -6.70
CA VAL A 248 23.55 11.80 -7.53
C VAL A 248 22.78 10.87 -8.50
N LEU A 249 23.35 9.72 -8.87
CA LEU A 249 22.66 8.76 -9.73
C LEU A 249 21.55 8.05 -8.97
N ALA A 250 21.84 7.57 -7.76
CA ALA A 250 20.86 6.94 -6.90
C ALA A 250 19.72 7.91 -6.57
N HIS A 251 20.04 9.17 -6.28
CA HIS A 251 19.05 10.21 -5.99
C HIS A 251 18.10 10.47 -7.17
N ALA A 252 18.64 10.73 -8.37
CA ALA A 252 17.81 10.92 -9.57
C ALA A 252 16.93 9.70 -9.86
N LEU A 253 17.42 8.48 -9.60
CA LEU A 253 16.64 7.26 -9.78
C LEU A 253 15.53 7.09 -8.74
N ILE A 254 15.77 7.50 -7.48
CA ILE A 254 14.74 7.54 -6.43
C ILE A 254 13.60 8.44 -6.87
N ASP A 255 13.88 9.66 -7.32
CA ASP A 255 12.87 10.61 -7.80
C ASP A 255 12.07 10.05 -8.96
N ALA A 256 12.74 9.42 -9.94
CA ALA A 256 12.03 8.80 -11.05
C ALA A 256 11.06 7.71 -10.59
N LEU A 257 11.48 6.85 -9.64
CA LEU A 257 10.63 5.78 -9.09
C LEU A 257 9.44 6.33 -8.27
N LEU A 258 9.69 7.30 -7.40
CA LEU A 258 8.65 7.92 -6.58
C LEU A 258 7.67 8.70 -7.45
N GLY A 259 8.17 9.45 -8.43
CA GLY A 259 7.38 10.20 -9.40
C GLY A 259 6.45 9.30 -10.23
N ALA A 260 6.97 8.19 -10.76
CA ALA A 260 6.14 7.22 -11.50
C ALA A 260 5.01 6.62 -10.64
N ALA A 261 5.24 6.45 -9.33
CA ALA A 261 4.24 5.95 -8.39
C ALA A 261 3.34 7.04 -7.78
N GLY A 262 3.58 8.32 -8.10
CA GLY A 262 2.86 9.46 -7.53
C GLY A 262 3.07 9.64 -6.02
N LEU A 263 4.28 9.33 -5.53
CA LEU A 263 4.66 9.30 -4.12
C LEU A 263 5.52 10.49 -3.65
N GLY A 264 5.59 11.55 -4.46
CA GLY A 264 6.44 12.71 -4.15
C GLY A 264 7.85 12.51 -4.71
N ASP A 265 8.83 13.04 -4.00
CA ASP A 265 10.26 13.02 -4.34
C ASP A 265 11.13 12.60 -3.14
N ILE A 266 12.45 12.54 -3.35
CA ILE A 266 13.42 12.13 -2.34
C ILE A 266 13.42 13.04 -1.11
N GLY A 267 13.20 14.35 -1.27
CA GLY A 267 13.22 15.30 -0.17
C GLY A 267 12.00 15.18 0.73
N GLU A 268 10.85 14.83 0.17
CA GLU A 268 9.64 14.47 0.94
C GLU A 268 9.83 13.15 1.71
N LEU A 269 10.53 12.18 1.12
CA LEU A 269 10.71 10.85 1.72
C LEU A 269 11.87 10.77 2.72
N PHE A 270 12.98 11.46 2.44
CA PHE A 270 14.21 11.49 3.22
C PHE A 270 14.66 12.95 3.41
N PRO A 271 14.04 13.70 4.35
CA PRO A 271 14.37 15.11 4.53
C PRO A 271 15.84 15.34 4.91
N ASP A 272 16.53 16.23 4.19
CA ASP A 272 17.96 16.52 4.39
C ASP A 272 18.31 17.14 5.75
N ASN A 273 17.31 17.68 6.46
CA ASN A 273 17.49 18.24 7.80
C ASN A 273 17.49 17.17 8.92
N ASP A 274 17.19 15.92 8.57
CA ASP A 274 17.18 14.82 9.52
C ASP A 274 18.58 14.21 9.65
N MET A 275 19.15 14.34 10.85
CA MET A 275 20.48 13.82 11.18
C MET A 275 20.60 12.30 10.98
N GLN A 276 19.49 11.55 10.91
CA GLN A 276 19.51 10.12 10.65
C GLN A 276 20.04 9.75 9.26
N TYR A 277 19.99 10.67 8.29
CA TYR A 277 20.44 10.42 6.91
C TYR A 277 21.84 10.94 6.60
N LYS A 278 22.51 11.55 7.60
CA LYS A 278 23.90 11.98 7.46
C LYS A 278 24.80 10.75 7.23
N ASN A 279 25.57 10.77 6.14
CA ASN A 279 26.37 9.62 5.68
C ASN A 279 25.55 8.35 5.37
N ALA A 280 24.26 8.49 5.04
CA ALA A 280 23.47 7.36 4.58
C ALA A 280 24.04 6.79 3.26
N ASP A 281 23.93 5.46 3.11
CA ASP A 281 24.18 4.75 1.86
C ASP A 281 23.01 5.01 0.90
N SER A 282 23.27 5.72 -0.19
CA SER A 282 22.23 6.10 -1.14
C SER A 282 21.61 4.90 -1.87
N MET A 283 22.32 3.77 -1.97
CA MET A 283 21.73 2.54 -2.51
C MET A 283 20.77 1.88 -1.52
N LEU A 284 20.98 2.05 -0.22
CA LEU A 284 20.00 1.66 0.79
C LEU A 284 18.76 2.56 0.73
N LEU A 285 18.93 3.87 0.54
CA LEU A 285 17.82 4.80 0.31
C LEU A 285 17.02 4.40 -0.95
N LEU A 286 17.70 4.06 -2.04
CA LEU A 286 17.09 3.56 -3.27
C LEU A 286 16.29 2.28 -3.03
N GLN A 287 16.85 1.33 -2.28
CA GLN A 287 16.15 0.09 -1.90
C GLN A 287 14.88 0.39 -1.08
N ASN A 288 14.95 1.33 -0.15
CA ASN A 288 13.82 1.73 0.69
C ASN A 288 12.73 2.42 -0.12
N ALA A 289 13.10 3.36 -1.00
CA ALA A 289 12.17 4.03 -1.92
C ALA A 289 11.47 3.02 -2.84
N TYR A 290 12.20 2.08 -3.44
CA TYR A 290 11.59 1.05 -4.27
C TYR A 290 10.71 0.09 -3.46
N THR A 291 11.08 -0.23 -2.22
CA THR A 291 10.22 -1.02 -1.32
C THR A 291 8.90 -0.28 -1.05
N LEU A 292 8.93 1.04 -0.88
CA LEU A 292 7.71 1.86 -0.77
C LEU A 292 6.86 1.80 -2.05
N VAL A 293 7.46 1.95 -3.21
CA VAL A 293 6.79 1.81 -4.52
C VAL A 293 6.10 0.44 -4.64
N GLN A 294 6.78 -0.64 -4.23
CA GLN A 294 6.22 -2.00 -4.21
C GLN A 294 5.05 -2.13 -3.24
N ASN A 295 5.14 -1.51 -2.05
CA ASN A 295 4.05 -1.51 -1.06
C ASN A 295 2.74 -0.94 -1.64
N TYR A 296 2.82 0.02 -2.57
CA TYR A 296 1.68 0.62 -3.27
C TYR A 296 1.21 -0.13 -4.54
N GLY A 297 1.81 -1.29 -4.82
CA GLY A 297 1.36 -2.21 -5.86
C GLY A 297 1.96 -1.97 -7.23
N PHE A 298 3.16 -1.39 -7.30
CA PHE A 298 3.90 -1.18 -8.54
C PHE A 298 5.12 -2.10 -8.67
N GLU A 299 5.55 -2.33 -9.91
CA GLU A 299 6.72 -3.15 -10.27
C GLU A 299 7.50 -2.45 -11.40
N LEU A 300 8.83 -2.46 -11.31
CA LEU A 300 9.71 -1.88 -12.34
C LEU A 300 9.69 -2.69 -13.65
N VAL A 301 9.38 -1.99 -14.75
CA VAL A 301 9.54 -2.49 -16.11
C VAL A 301 10.99 -2.31 -16.55
N ASN A 302 11.47 -1.07 -16.59
CA ASN A 302 12.85 -0.72 -16.95
C ASN A 302 13.26 0.65 -16.38
N ALA A 303 14.57 0.89 -16.32
CA ALA A 303 15.17 2.19 -16.02
C ALA A 303 16.26 2.51 -17.06
N ASP A 304 16.24 3.74 -17.56
CA ASP A 304 17.25 4.28 -18.48
C ASP A 304 17.82 5.58 -17.89
N ILE A 305 19.13 5.62 -17.72
CA ILE A 305 19.81 6.67 -16.94
C ILE A 305 20.88 7.31 -17.81
N THR A 306 21.04 8.63 -17.73
CA THR A 306 22.06 9.39 -18.43
C THR A 306 22.88 10.18 -17.44
N ILE A 307 24.16 9.83 -17.31
CA ILE A 307 25.13 10.60 -16.53
C ILE A 307 25.69 11.73 -17.41
N ILE A 308 25.56 12.96 -16.97
CA ILE A 308 26.02 14.15 -17.68
C ILE A 308 27.22 14.70 -16.92
N ALA A 309 28.41 14.31 -17.38
CA ALA A 309 29.67 14.56 -16.68
C ALA A 309 30.82 14.81 -17.67
N GLN A 310 31.61 15.86 -17.44
CA GLN A 310 32.80 16.12 -18.25
C GLN A 310 33.97 15.16 -17.90
N THR A 311 34.01 14.68 -16.66
CA THR A 311 34.99 13.75 -16.11
C THR A 311 34.39 13.08 -14.86
N PRO A 312 34.82 11.86 -14.47
CA PRO A 312 35.68 10.93 -15.20
C PRO A 312 34.96 10.25 -16.38
N LYS A 313 35.68 9.45 -17.17
CA LYS A 313 35.07 8.67 -18.26
C LYS A 313 34.27 7.50 -17.67
N MET A 314 32.99 7.41 -18.01
CA MET A 314 32.09 6.39 -17.45
C MET A 314 32.17 5.01 -18.14
N LYS A 315 32.86 4.91 -19.29
CA LYS A 315 32.80 3.71 -20.17
C LYS A 315 33.00 2.40 -19.41
N ASP A 316 34.02 2.33 -18.57
CA ASP A 316 34.44 1.10 -17.91
C ASP A 316 33.61 0.78 -16.64
N PHE A 317 32.70 1.67 -16.24
CA PHE A 317 31.89 1.54 -15.02
C PHE A 317 30.42 1.27 -15.30
N LYS A 318 29.92 1.53 -16.52
CA LYS A 318 28.50 1.43 -16.87
C LYS A 318 27.88 0.07 -16.54
N GLU A 319 28.56 -1.02 -16.87
CA GLU A 319 28.06 -2.38 -16.60
C GLU A 319 28.00 -2.69 -15.11
N ALA A 320 29.03 -2.30 -14.36
CA ALA A 320 29.08 -2.47 -12.91
C ALA A 320 27.95 -1.68 -12.22
N ILE A 321 27.71 -0.44 -12.66
CA ILE A 321 26.63 0.42 -12.16
C ILE A 321 25.27 -0.24 -12.45
N ALA A 322 25.03 -0.65 -13.70
CA ALA A 322 23.78 -1.31 -14.08
C ALA A 322 23.52 -2.58 -13.26
N PHE A 323 24.55 -3.40 -13.04
CA PHE A 323 24.47 -4.61 -12.23
C PHE A 323 24.14 -4.31 -10.76
N ASN A 324 24.80 -3.32 -10.16
CA ASN A 324 24.55 -2.97 -8.76
C ASN A 324 23.13 -2.44 -8.56
N ILE A 325 22.65 -1.55 -9.44
CA ILE A 325 21.26 -1.06 -9.42
C ILE A 325 20.28 -2.22 -9.60
N ALA A 326 20.53 -3.13 -10.55
CA ALA A 326 19.66 -4.27 -10.77
C ALA A 326 19.54 -5.16 -9.51
N LYS A 327 20.66 -5.39 -8.82
CA LYS A 327 20.70 -6.11 -7.54
C LYS A 327 19.90 -5.37 -6.46
N THR A 328 20.12 -4.06 -6.29
CA THR A 328 19.41 -3.24 -5.29
C THR A 328 17.90 -3.22 -5.50
N LEU A 329 17.47 -3.10 -6.77
CA LEU A 329 16.06 -3.10 -7.16
C LEU A 329 15.46 -4.50 -7.34
N LYS A 330 16.22 -5.56 -7.01
CA LYS A 330 15.80 -6.98 -7.14
C LYS A 330 15.22 -7.29 -8.52
N THR A 331 15.89 -6.81 -9.56
CA THR A 331 15.52 -6.96 -10.96
C THR A 331 16.69 -7.53 -11.77
N THR A 332 16.53 -7.66 -13.08
CA THR A 332 17.56 -8.20 -13.96
C THR A 332 18.34 -7.09 -14.68
N PRO A 333 19.65 -7.25 -14.93
CA PRO A 333 20.48 -6.21 -15.56
C PRO A 333 19.97 -5.73 -16.93
N ASN A 334 19.28 -6.59 -17.71
CA ASN A 334 18.72 -6.20 -19.01
C ASN A 334 17.59 -5.16 -18.92
N LYS A 335 17.11 -4.85 -17.72
CA LYS A 335 16.12 -3.80 -17.47
C LYS A 335 16.76 -2.46 -17.07
N ILE A 336 18.08 -2.40 -16.90
CA ILE A 336 18.80 -1.20 -16.45
C ILE A 336 19.80 -0.80 -17.52
N ASN A 337 19.71 0.42 -18.02
CA ASN A 337 20.65 0.96 -19.01
C ASN A 337 21.32 2.23 -18.51
N ILE A 338 22.66 2.30 -18.65
CA ILE A 338 23.47 3.46 -18.23
C ILE A 338 24.13 4.11 -19.44
N LYS A 339 23.72 5.35 -19.71
CA LYS A 339 24.32 6.23 -20.72
C LYS A 339 25.20 7.26 -20.03
N ALA A 340 26.12 7.84 -20.79
CA ALA A 340 26.92 8.96 -20.33
C ALA A 340 27.24 9.90 -21.48
N THR A 341 27.23 11.19 -21.21
CA THR A 341 27.59 12.24 -22.17
C THR A 341 28.34 13.37 -21.48
N THR A 342 29.21 14.03 -22.23
CA THR A 342 29.80 15.33 -21.89
C THR A 342 28.86 16.44 -22.35
N THR A 343 29.14 17.68 -21.94
CA THR A 343 28.50 18.89 -22.49
C THR A 343 29.48 19.69 -23.34
N GLU A 344 30.46 19.02 -23.96
CA GLU A 344 31.48 19.64 -24.82
C GLU A 344 32.18 20.86 -24.19
N HIS A 345 32.56 20.76 -22.91
CA HIS A 345 33.17 21.85 -22.13
C HIS A 345 32.28 23.09 -21.91
N LEU A 346 30.98 23.00 -22.24
CA LEU A 346 30.00 24.08 -22.02
C LEU A 346 29.29 23.95 -20.67
N GLY A 347 28.94 25.08 -20.07
CA GLY A 347 28.16 25.14 -18.83
C GLY A 347 28.89 24.63 -17.59
N PHE A 348 28.16 24.50 -16.48
CA PHE A 348 28.73 24.09 -15.19
C PHE A 348 29.31 22.67 -15.23
N VAL A 349 28.65 21.74 -15.94
CA VAL A 349 29.18 20.38 -16.17
C VAL A 349 30.49 20.45 -16.95
N GLY A 350 30.54 21.22 -18.04
CA GLY A 350 31.73 21.36 -18.89
C GLY A 350 32.91 22.00 -18.17
N ARG A 351 32.65 22.95 -17.25
CA ARG A 351 33.64 23.55 -16.34
C ARG A 351 34.02 22.65 -15.17
N LYS A 352 33.41 21.47 -15.04
CA LYS A 352 33.63 20.51 -13.96
C LYS A 352 33.24 21.06 -12.58
N GLU A 353 32.26 21.95 -12.55
CA GLU A 353 31.69 22.48 -11.30
C GLU A 353 30.77 21.44 -10.64
N GLY A 354 30.18 20.53 -11.42
CA GLY A 354 29.32 19.46 -10.92
C GLY A 354 29.01 18.38 -11.95
N ILE A 355 28.21 17.40 -11.52
CA ILE A 355 27.61 16.33 -12.34
C ILE A 355 26.09 16.46 -12.27
N ALA A 356 25.43 16.16 -13.38
CA ALA A 356 23.99 15.97 -13.41
C ALA A 356 23.63 14.54 -13.84
N VAL A 357 22.51 14.02 -13.35
CA VAL A 357 21.95 12.73 -13.79
C VAL A 357 20.49 12.91 -14.16
N LEU A 358 20.12 12.35 -15.31
CA LEU A 358 18.73 12.20 -15.74
C LEU A 358 18.35 10.72 -15.72
N ALA A 359 17.31 10.36 -14.98
CA ALA A 359 16.74 9.03 -14.93
C ALA A 359 15.33 9.03 -15.53
N SER A 360 14.99 7.96 -16.25
CA SER A 360 13.65 7.69 -16.74
C SER A 360 13.27 6.26 -16.41
N VAL A 361 12.10 6.05 -15.81
CA VAL A 361 11.62 4.73 -15.40
C VAL A 361 10.21 4.48 -15.90
N ASN A 362 9.91 3.21 -16.17
CA ASN A 362 8.55 2.75 -16.37
C ASN A 362 8.16 1.78 -15.26
N LEU A 363 7.03 2.05 -14.61
CA LEU A 363 6.39 1.15 -13.67
C LEU A 363 5.12 0.56 -14.28
N LYS A 364 4.80 -0.67 -13.92
CA LYS A 364 3.49 -1.29 -14.17
C LYS A 364 2.88 -1.68 -12.83
N TYR A 365 1.62 -2.10 -12.85
CA TYR A 365 1.04 -2.73 -11.67
C TYR A 365 1.68 -4.09 -11.37
N PHE A 366 1.80 -4.39 -10.08
CA PHE A 366 2.29 -5.68 -9.59
C PHE A 366 1.37 -6.81 -10.03
N ASP A 367 1.95 -7.79 -10.73
CA ASP A 367 1.23 -8.93 -11.27
C ASP A 367 1.02 -10.02 -10.20
N TRP A 368 0.00 -9.82 -9.36
CA TRP A 368 -0.33 -10.74 -8.28
C TRP A 368 -0.87 -12.10 -8.76
N MET A 369 -1.16 -12.26 -10.06
CA MET A 369 -1.56 -13.55 -10.63
C MET A 369 -0.44 -14.59 -10.56
N LYS A 370 0.81 -14.15 -10.37
CA LYS A 370 2.00 -14.99 -10.24
C LYS A 370 2.28 -15.46 -8.81
N LEU A 371 1.48 -15.03 -7.84
CA LEU A 371 1.65 -15.41 -6.43
C LEU A 371 1.23 -16.85 -6.12
#